data_AF-A0A922KRQ9-F1
#
_entry.id   AF-A0A922KRQ9-F1
#
_cell.length_a   1.000
_cell.length_b   1.000
_cell.length_c   1.000
_cell.angle_alpha   90.00
_cell.angle_beta   90.00
_cell.angle_gamma   90.00
#
_symmetry.space_group_name_H-M   'P 1'
#
loop_
_entity.id
_entity.type
_entity.pdbx_description
1 polymer ?
#
loop_
_entity_poly.entity_id
_entity_poly.type
_entity_poly.pdbx_seq_one_letter_code
_entity_poly.pdbx_strand_id
1 'polypeptide(L)'
;MIYCHHTRHSLCSDVFLNSNHSKKPFILIQDSVAKTHNATLLAMDRLCEILYNFLAIKIIKMARFLRIEKKNTISDIFQSDYYYVHFFLTRISYRLDEYEDHRIPMTYRRFKSAIFITLNGLCIIITLTLYVCMKESKILINYKYLEEIINIQRLDIIIICTLCMVCIGELISLRLLFKVVTYKSPMHDIVMKNLQFNDQRLTSNHLRYLHQYYLFLKTIGAILSVIIFLCIILGYVSEISLLVWSYFENKITFIQLLTFMTLFFSVCFHFDFMITALLLGTITAGFISEFLKLRSKQLSQFLQLNHLSKQIPMMKFKWNHIHQEYVDLYEKTAAIDKTISFVLLYLESASKIASISACIFYSRQIRMGISNSIVLCGMLLVFVYTSVLYTRLTYSPTYNHQYCQSLLKWMAKRSIIRNKTKKQFMNAMVKSNLFLQTMTQNEFGFHCGQVFFITKFQVLKLFMMHLPLITMFYKKICMV
;
A
#
# COMPACT_ATOMS: atom_id res chain seq x y z
N MET A 1 57.43 -34.10 95.58
CA MET A 1 57.57 -33.03 96.60
C MET A 1 58.37 -31.90 95.98
N ILE A 2 57.72 -30.71 95.83
CA ILE A 2 58.25 -29.35 96.12
C ILE A 2 59.55 -28.94 95.37
N TYR A 3 59.72 -27.84 94.61
CA TYR A 3 59.10 -26.52 94.32
C TYR A 3 59.81 -26.03 93.01
N CYS A 4 59.17 -25.36 92.03
CA CYS A 4 58.80 -23.94 91.90
C CYS A 4 59.93 -22.96 91.43
N HIS A 5 59.51 -21.96 90.62
CA HIS A 5 60.21 -20.77 90.05
C HIS A 5 61.13 -20.98 88.82
N HIS A 6 61.21 -20.11 87.79
CA HIS A 6 60.76 -18.72 87.60
C HIS A 6 60.64 -18.37 86.10
N THR A 7 59.71 -17.46 85.80
CA THR A 7 59.48 -16.67 84.57
C THR A 7 60.66 -15.87 83.98
N ARG A 8 60.74 -15.73 82.63
CA ARG A 8 60.58 -14.44 81.89
C ARG A 8 60.93 -14.54 80.38
N HIS A 9 60.02 -13.98 79.57
CA HIS A 9 60.14 -13.25 78.29
C HIS A 9 61.45 -13.26 77.49
N SER A 10 61.33 -13.57 76.19
CA SER A 10 61.63 -12.60 75.11
C SER A 10 60.92 -13.00 73.81
N LEU A 11 60.21 -12.03 73.21
CA LEU A 11 59.61 -12.12 71.88
C LEU A 11 60.66 -11.68 70.84
N CYS A 12 60.89 -12.50 69.82
CA CYS A 12 61.36 -12.03 68.52
C CYS A 12 60.94 -13.00 67.41
N SER A 13 60.23 -12.42 66.43
CA SER A 13 60.33 -12.66 64.98
C SER A 13 60.40 -14.09 64.44
N ASP A 14 59.33 -14.49 63.73
CA ASP A 14 59.45 -14.82 62.29
C ASP A 14 58.07 -14.87 61.62
N VAL A 15 57.81 -13.86 60.78
CA VAL A 15 56.63 -13.77 59.91
C VAL A 15 56.98 -14.45 58.59
N PHE A 16 56.52 -15.68 58.41
CA PHE A 16 56.50 -16.35 57.11
C PHE A 16 55.35 -15.82 56.26
N LEU A 17 55.69 -15.08 55.20
CA LEU A 17 54.80 -14.70 54.10
C LEU A 17 54.38 -15.94 53.31
N ASN A 18 53.12 -16.36 53.47
CA ASN A 18 52.48 -17.37 52.64
C ASN A 18 51.59 -16.67 51.58
N SER A 19 52.19 -16.27 50.45
CA SER A 19 51.48 -15.65 49.32
C SER A 19 51.01 -16.73 48.34
N ASN A 20 49.83 -17.31 48.59
CA ASN A 20 49.19 -18.23 47.63
C ASN A 20 47.66 -18.14 47.69
N HIS A 21 47.10 -16.94 47.54
CA HIS A 21 45.65 -16.77 47.33
C HIS A 21 45.32 -15.45 46.61
N SER A 22 45.45 -15.39 45.28
CA SER A 22 44.79 -14.32 44.47
C SER A 22 44.74 -14.56 42.95
N LYS A 23 44.53 -15.80 42.47
CA LYS A 23 44.32 -16.07 41.02
C LYS A 23 42.97 -16.70 40.66
N LYS A 24 41.95 -16.58 41.51
CA LYS A 24 40.59 -17.10 41.22
C LYS A 24 39.49 -16.12 40.75
N PRO A 25 39.62 -14.78 40.80
CA PRO A 25 38.54 -13.91 40.29
C PRO A 25 38.62 -13.65 38.77
N PHE A 26 39.76 -13.87 38.12
CA PHE A 26 39.95 -13.53 36.70
C PHE A 26 39.30 -14.52 35.72
N ILE A 27 39.23 -15.81 36.09
CA ILE A 27 38.70 -16.87 35.21
C ILE A 27 37.17 -16.77 35.10
N LEU A 28 36.47 -16.41 36.19
CA LEU A 28 35.00 -16.26 36.20
C LEU A 28 34.51 -15.07 35.35
N ILE A 29 35.32 -14.03 35.20
CA ILE A 29 34.98 -12.86 34.36
C ILE A 29 35.16 -13.19 32.88
N GLN A 30 36.19 -13.95 32.51
CA GLN A 30 36.40 -14.37 31.11
C GLN A 30 35.29 -15.33 30.62
N ASP A 31 34.82 -16.25 31.46
CA ASP A 31 33.71 -17.16 31.09
C ASP A 31 32.37 -16.43 30.93
N SER A 32 32.14 -15.37 31.72
CA SER A 32 30.96 -14.50 31.61
C SER A 32 30.96 -13.69 30.30
N VAL A 33 32.11 -13.12 29.94
CA VAL A 33 32.28 -12.34 28.70
C VAL A 33 32.19 -13.25 27.46
N ALA A 34 32.77 -14.45 27.51
CA ALA A 34 32.66 -15.41 26.41
C ALA A 34 31.21 -15.89 26.20
N LYS A 35 30.46 -16.15 27.28
CA LYS A 35 29.03 -16.53 27.18
C LYS A 35 28.16 -15.42 26.61
N THR A 36 28.38 -14.17 27.02
CA THR A 36 27.62 -13.03 26.49
C THR A 36 27.98 -12.74 25.02
N HIS A 37 29.25 -12.91 24.63
CA HIS A 37 29.65 -12.78 23.24
C HIS A 37 29.03 -13.88 22.35
N ASN A 38 29.04 -15.14 22.79
CA ASN A 38 28.40 -16.23 22.05
C ASN A 38 26.87 -16.06 21.93
N ALA A 39 26.21 -15.55 22.97
CA ALA A 39 24.77 -15.30 22.95
C ALA A 39 24.40 -14.17 21.97
N THR A 40 25.21 -13.11 21.91
CA THR A 40 24.99 -12.00 20.96
C THR A 40 25.24 -12.42 19.52
N LEU A 41 26.28 -13.22 19.26
CA LEU A 41 26.55 -13.79 17.94
C LEU A 41 25.38 -14.68 17.46
N LEU A 42 24.92 -15.60 18.31
CA LEU A 42 23.79 -16.49 17.99
C LEU A 42 22.49 -15.72 17.72
N ALA A 43 22.24 -14.63 18.46
CA ALA A 43 21.08 -13.77 18.24
C ALA A 43 21.17 -13.04 16.89
N MET A 44 22.35 -12.56 16.52
CA MET A 44 22.60 -11.90 15.25
C MET A 44 22.45 -12.86 14.07
N ASP A 45 22.99 -14.07 14.17
CA ASP A 45 22.85 -15.11 13.13
C ASP A 45 21.38 -15.48 12.89
N ARG A 46 20.59 -15.66 13.96
CA ARG A 46 19.15 -15.91 13.86
C ARG A 46 18.39 -14.75 13.21
N LEU A 47 18.78 -13.51 13.51
CA LEU A 47 18.14 -12.33 12.93
C LEU A 47 18.46 -12.21 11.44
N CYS A 48 19.72 -12.46 11.05
CA CYS A 48 20.15 -12.55 9.66
C CYS A 48 19.38 -13.64 8.89
N GLU A 49 19.21 -14.83 9.48
CA GLU A 49 18.45 -15.93 8.88
C GLU A 49 16.97 -15.55 8.66
N ILE A 50 16.35 -14.89 9.65
CA ILE A 50 14.96 -14.42 9.55
C ILE A 50 14.81 -13.37 8.44
N LEU A 51 15.72 -12.39 8.38
CA LEU A 51 15.73 -11.36 7.34
C LEU A 51 15.94 -11.95 5.95
N TYR A 52 16.93 -12.84 5.81
CA TYR A 52 17.22 -13.52 4.55
C TYR A 52 16.01 -14.33 4.08
N ASN A 53 15.42 -15.14 4.94
CA ASN A 53 14.23 -15.93 4.60
C ASN A 53 13.05 -15.04 4.20
N PHE A 54 12.86 -13.91 4.88
CA PHE A 54 11.80 -12.97 4.52
C PHE A 54 12.05 -12.33 3.15
N LEU A 55 13.28 -11.84 2.90
CA LEU A 55 13.67 -11.25 1.62
C LEU A 55 13.54 -12.26 0.48
N ALA A 56 14.01 -13.49 0.69
CA ALA A 56 13.88 -14.58 -0.28
C ALA A 56 12.41 -14.88 -0.59
N ILE A 57 11.54 -14.99 0.43
CA ILE A 57 10.10 -15.18 0.22
C ILE A 57 9.51 -14.01 -0.59
N LYS A 58 9.89 -12.77 -0.26
CA LYS A 58 9.41 -11.58 -0.98
C LYS A 58 9.87 -11.60 -2.43
N ILE A 59 11.15 -11.83 -2.70
CA ILE A 59 11.73 -11.88 -4.05
C ILE A 59 11.08 -13.02 -4.85
N ILE A 60 10.91 -14.20 -4.27
CA ILE A 60 10.25 -15.33 -4.93
C ILE A 60 8.80 -14.99 -5.26
N LYS A 61 8.06 -14.39 -4.32
CA LYS A 61 6.66 -13.98 -4.56
C LYS A 61 6.56 -12.87 -5.59
N MET A 62 7.46 -11.90 -5.56
CA MET A 62 7.54 -10.85 -6.56
C MET A 62 7.89 -11.45 -7.93
N ALA A 63 8.92 -12.28 -8.04
CA ALA A 63 9.29 -12.95 -9.28
C ALA A 63 8.13 -13.79 -9.86
N ARG A 64 7.40 -14.52 -9.01
CA ARG A 64 6.19 -15.25 -9.43
C ARG A 64 5.05 -14.32 -9.85
N PHE A 65 4.87 -13.18 -9.16
CA PHE A 65 3.91 -12.16 -9.57
C PHE A 65 4.29 -11.59 -10.93
N LEU A 66 5.55 -11.25 -11.13
CA LEU A 66 6.11 -10.71 -12.37
C LEU A 66 6.06 -11.71 -13.53
N ARG A 67 6.03 -13.02 -13.25
CA ARG A 67 5.93 -14.05 -14.29
C ARG A 67 4.64 -13.87 -15.07
N ILE A 68 4.79 -13.53 -16.35
CA ILE A 68 3.67 -13.35 -17.27
C ILE A 68 3.21 -14.74 -17.74
N GLU A 69 2.37 -15.37 -16.93
CA GLU A 69 1.67 -16.59 -17.34
C GLU A 69 0.40 -16.22 -18.09
N LYS A 70 0.19 -16.88 -19.23
CA LYS A 70 -1.04 -16.72 -20.02
C LYS A 70 -2.17 -17.39 -19.25
N LYS A 71 -2.97 -16.59 -18.55
CA LYS A 71 -4.21 -17.03 -17.90
C LYS A 71 -5.33 -17.09 -18.92
N ASN A 72 -6.11 -18.16 -18.86
CA ASN A 72 -7.14 -18.44 -19.87
C ASN A 72 -8.53 -17.98 -19.44
N THR A 73 -8.81 -17.88 -18.14
CA THR A 73 -10.13 -17.46 -17.62
C THR A 73 -10.06 -16.21 -16.75
N ILE A 74 -11.19 -15.51 -16.59
CA ILE A 74 -11.30 -14.36 -15.66
C ILE A 74 -11.13 -14.82 -14.22
N SER A 75 -11.62 -16.01 -13.88
CA SER A 75 -11.46 -16.60 -12.55
C SER A 75 -9.99 -16.77 -12.18
N ASP A 76 -9.15 -17.29 -13.09
CA ASP A 76 -7.70 -17.41 -12.87
C ASP A 76 -7.04 -16.05 -12.59
N ILE A 77 -7.54 -14.99 -13.26
CA ILE A 77 -7.06 -13.62 -13.05
C ILE A 77 -7.37 -13.19 -11.61
N PHE A 78 -8.64 -13.26 -11.21
CA PHE A 78 -9.06 -12.92 -9.86
C PHE A 78 -8.34 -13.73 -8.79
N GLN A 79 -8.24 -15.06 -8.96
CA GLN A 79 -7.61 -15.94 -7.98
C GLN A 79 -6.15 -15.58 -7.73
N SER A 80 -5.37 -15.43 -8.81
CA SER A 80 -3.95 -15.14 -8.62
C SER A 80 -3.70 -13.69 -8.20
N ASP A 81 -4.48 -12.70 -8.66
CA ASP A 81 -4.32 -11.33 -8.16
C ASP A 81 -4.68 -11.25 -6.67
N TYR A 82 -5.78 -11.90 -6.28
CA TYR A 82 -6.22 -11.96 -4.89
C TYR A 82 -5.14 -12.51 -3.97
N TYR A 83 -4.45 -13.59 -4.35
CA TYR A 83 -3.36 -14.16 -3.56
C TYR A 83 -2.27 -13.13 -3.21
N TYR A 84 -1.83 -12.34 -4.19
CA TYR A 84 -0.79 -11.33 -3.96
C TYR A 84 -1.34 -10.12 -3.21
N VAL A 85 -2.52 -9.61 -3.60
CA VAL A 85 -3.16 -8.44 -2.98
C VAL A 85 -3.35 -8.70 -1.50
N HIS A 86 -3.81 -9.90 -1.19
CA HIS A 86 -3.96 -10.40 0.16
C HIS A 86 -2.61 -10.38 0.90
N PHE A 87 -1.57 -11.01 0.35
CA PHE A 87 -0.26 -11.07 1.01
C PHE A 87 0.33 -9.68 1.31
N PHE A 88 0.24 -8.72 0.37
CA PHE A 88 0.85 -7.41 0.54
C PHE A 88 -0.02 -6.40 1.32
N LEU A 89 -1.34 -6.38 1.11
CA LEU A 89 -2.22 -5.41 1.76
C LEU A 89 -2.69 -5.84 3.15
N THR A 90 -3.10 -7.11 3.32
CA THR A 90 -3.63 -7.59 4.62
C THR A 90 -2.53 -8.20 5.48
N ARG A 91 -1.43 -8.66 4.87
CA ARG A 91 -0.24 -9.22 5.55
C ARG A 91 -0.49 -10.51 6.35
N ILE A 92 -1.72 -11.05 6.34
CA ILE A 92 -2.02 -12.38 6.92
C ILE A 92 -1.82 -13.43 5.81
N SER A 93 -1.56 -14.68 6.19
CA SER A 93 -1.69 -15.82 5.27
C SER A 93 -2.88 -16.69 5.64
N TYR A 94 -3.99 -16.63 4.90
CA TYR A 94 -5.14 -17.55 5.07
C TYR A 94 -5.65 -18.02 3.71
N ARG A 95 -6.44 -19.09 3.71
CA ARG A 95 -7.09 -19.63 2.51
C ARG A 95 -8.50 -19.05 2.36
N LEU A 96 -8.96 -18.95 1.13
CA LEU A 96 -10.24 -18.32 0.83
C LEU A 96 -11.43 -19.03 1.51
N ASP A 97 -11.40 -20.36 1.55
CA ASP A 97 -12.36 -21.21 2.28
C ASP A 97 -12.39 -20.92 3.79
N GLU A 98 -11.24 -20.64 4.41
CA GLU A 98 -11.17 -20.29 5.84
C GLU A 98 -11.87 -18.96 6.13
N TYR A 99 -11.89 -18.03 5.17
CA TYR A 99 -12.61 -16.75 5.32
C TYR A 99 -14.11 -16.93 5.16
N GLU A 100 -14.54 -17.69 4.15
CA GLU A 100 -15.95 -17.99 3.89
C GLU A 100 -16.60 -18.69 5.09
N ASP A 101 -15.90 -19.66 5.66
CA ASP A 101 -16.36 -20.41 6.84
C ASP A 101 -16.26 -19.61 8.15
N HIS A 102 -15.75 -18.37 8.11
CA HIS A 102 -15.49 -17.53 9.27
C HIS A 102 -14.54 -18.18 10.30
N ARG A 103 -13.55 -18.93 9.81
CA ARG A 103 -12.65 -19.79 10.61
C ARG A 103 -11.16 -19.53 10.35
N ILE A 104 -10.76 -18.27 10.15
CA ILE A 104 -9.34 -17.91 10.11
C ILE A 104 -8.70 -18.21 11.47
N PRO A 105 -7.73 -19.14 11.53
CA PRO A 105 -7.12 -19.52 12.79
C PRO A 105 -6.20 -18.40 13.31
N MET A 106 -6.47 -17.93 14.53
CA MET A 106 -5.70 -16.87 15.21
C MET A 106 -4.35 -17.38 15.77
N THR A 107 -3.52 -17.93 14.89
CA THR A 107 -2.21 -18.49 15.25
C THR A 107 -1.07 -17.54 14.87
N TYR A 108 -0.01 -17.52 15.68
CA TYR A 108 1.17 -16.69 15.41
C TYR A 108 1.73 -16.90 13.99
N ARG A 109 1.77 -18.15 13.51
CA ARG A 109 2.27 -18.49 12.17
C ARG A 109 1.54 -17.72 11.06
N ARG A 110 0.23 -17.52 11.18
CA ARG A 110 -0.62 -16.86 10.19
C ARG A 110 -0.45 -15.35 10.20
N PHE A 111 -0.23 -14.79 11.39
CA PHE A 111 -0.04 -13.36 11.63
C PHE A 111 1.43 -12.92 11.63
N LYS A 112 2.40 -13.84 11.52
CA LYS A 112 3.84 -13.55 11.60
C LYS A 112 4.26 -12.39 10.69
N SER A 113 3.83 -12.41 9.42
CA SER A 113 4.14 -11.35 8.46
C SER A 113 3.47 -10.03 8.84
N ALA A 114 2.19 -10.04 9.21
CA ALA A 114 1.48 -8.84 9.68
C ALA A 114 2.16 -8.22 10.90
N ILE A 115 2.51 -9.03 11.92
CA ILE A 115 3.19 -8.56 13.13
C ILE A 115 4.56 -7.98 12.77
N PHE A 116 5.38 -8.71 12.02
CA PHE A 116 6.74 -8.27 11.69
C PHE A 116 6.75 -6.95 10.89
N ILE A 117 5.96 -6.86 9.83
CA ILE A 117 5.95 -5.69 8.94
C ILE A 117 5.37 -4.48 9.67
N THR A 118 4.31 -4.67 10.45
CA THR A 118 3.66 -3.58 11.21
C THR A 118 4.55 -3.10 12.34
N LEU A 119 5.21 -4.01 13.08
CA LEU A 119 6.19 -3.62 14.11
C LEU A 119 7.35 -2.86 13.48
N ASN A 120 7.87 -3.30 12.32
CA ASN A 120 8.91 -2.55 11.60
C ASN A 120 8.43 -1.15 11.20
N GLY A 121 7.20 -1.03 10.70
CA GLY A 121 6.58 0.27 10.38
C GLY A 121 6.46 1.18 11.60
N LEU A 122 6.00 0.65 12.74
CA LEU A 122 5.92 1.40 14.00
C LEU A 122 7.29 1.82 14.52
N CYS A 123 8.30 0.94 14.46
CA CYS A 123 9.67 1.28 14.81
C CYS A 123 10.22 2.41 13.94
N ILE A 124 9.95 2.38 12.63
CA ILE A 124 10.33 3.46 11.71
C ILE A 124 9.62 4.76 12.10
N ILE A 125 8.31 4.74 12.35
CA ILE A 125 7.54 5.93 12.77
C ILE A 125 8.14 6.53 14.04
N ILE A 126 8.39 5.71 15.06
CA ILE A 126 9.00 6.16 16.33
C ILE A 126 10.38 6.74 16.06
N THR A 127 11.22 6.06 15.27
CA THR A 127 12.60 6.50 15.08
C THR A 127 12.68 7.76 14.21
N LEU A 128 11.87 7.89 13.16
CA LEU A 128 11.77 9.12 12.38
C LEU A 128 11.22 10.27 13.23
N THR A 129 10.26 10.01 14.13
CA THR A 129 9.74 11.02 15.06
C THR A 129 10.83 11.47 16.04
N LEU A 130 11.56 10.54 16.64
CA LEU A 130 12.70 10.85 17.50
C LEU A 130 13.78 11.61 16.74
N TYR A 131 14.05 11.25 15.49
CA TYR A 131 15.01 11.91 14.64
C TYR A 131 14.62 13.38 14.34
N VAL A 132 13.33 13.66 14.14
CA VAL A 132 12.82 15.03 13.95
C VAL A 132 12.86 15.83 15.27
N CYS A 133 12.53 15.20 16.40
CA CYS A 133 12.45 15.87 17.69
C CYS A 133 13.82 16.11 18.35
N MET A 134 14.79 15.22 18.14
CA MET A 134 16.11 15.30 18.76
C MET A 134 17.10 16.04 17.85
N LYS A 135 17.33 17.32 18.14
CA LYS A 135 18.30 18.14 17.39
C LYS A 135 19.74 17.69 17.57
N GLU A 136 20.07 17.14 18.74
CA GLU A 136 21.41 16.67 19.09
C GLU A 136 21.30 15.32 19.77
N SER A 137 22.02 14.32 19.27
CA SER A 137 22.11 13.03 19.92
C SER A 137 23.48 12.42 19.66
N LYS A 138 24.00 11.67 20.64
CA LYS A 138 25.26 10.93 20.48
C LYS A 138 25.10 9.68 19.61
N ILE A 139 23.86 9.21 19.41
CA ILE A 139 23.55 7.92 18.78
C ILE A 139 23.17 8.10 17.31
N LEU A 140 22.38 9.14 16.98
CA LEU A 140 21.94 9.46 15.63
C LEU A 140 22.83 10.54 15.03
N ILE A 141 23.07 10.43 13.72
CA ILE A 141 23.80 11.43 12.95
C ILE A 141 22.97 12.72 12.90
N ASN A 142 23.60 13.88 13.16
CA ASN A 142 22.94 15.18 13.07
C ASN A 142 22.42 15.42 11.64
N TYR A 143 21.15 15.82 11.50
CA TYR A 143 20.55 16.05 10.19
C TYR A 143 21.27 17.15 9.39
N LYS A 144 21.86 18.16 10.04
CA LYS A 144 22.68 19.19 9.35
C LYS A 144 23.91 18.59 8.69
N TYR A 145 24.48 17.56 9.31
CA TYR A 145 25.62 16.85 8.75
C TYR A 145 25.19 15.97 7.56
N LEU A 146 24.03 15.31 7.65
CA LEU A 146 23.46 14.60 6.49
C LEU A 146 23.11 15.55 5.33
N GLU A 147 22.59 16.74 5.62
CA GLU A 147 22.32 17.78 4.62
C GLU A 147 23.59 18.14 3.82
N GLU A 148 24.73 18.26 4.51
CA GLU A 148 26.02 18.54 3.89
C GLU A 148 26.50 17.36 3.02
N ILE A 149 26.41 16.12 3.53
CA ILE A 149 26.84 14.92 2.79
C ILE A 149 26.02 14.72 1.51
N ILE A 150 24.70 14.83 1.61
CA ILE A 150 23.78 14.54 0.48
C ILE A 150 23.65 15.79 -0.42
N ASN A 151 24.18 16.93 0.01
CA ASN A 151 24.05 18.24 -0.64
C ASN A 151 22.57 18.63 -0.84
N ILE A 152 21.77 18.45 0.21
CA ILE A 152 20.34 18.77 0.26
C ILE A 152 20.11 19.75 1.40
N GLN A 153 19.26 20.75 1.19
CA GLN A 153 18.84 21.65 2.27
C GLN A 153 17.45 21.25 2.78
N ARG A 154 17.19 21.44 4.07
CA ARG A 154 15.89 21.16 4.67
C ARG A 154 15.48 19.68 4.55
N LEU A 155 16.41 18.80 4.88
CA LEU A 155 16.17 17.36 4.99
C LEU A 155 15.06 17.04 5.99
N ASP A 156 14.87 17.92 7.00
CA ASP A 156 13.76 17.86 7.96
C ASP A 156 12.38 17.75 7.28
N ILE A 157 12.14 18.49 6.20
CA ILE A 157 10.87 18.46 5.47
C ILE A 157 10.68 17.11 4.78
N ILE A 158 11.74 16.54 4.19
CA ILE A 158 11.69 15.23 3.53
C ILE A 158 11.36 14.15 4.57
N ILE A 159 11.98 14.21 5.74
CA ILE A 159 11.77 13.26 6.83
C ILE A 159 10.34 13.36 7.37
N ILE A 160 9.81 14.57 7.56
CA ILE A 160 8.42 14.77 7.98
C ILE A 160 7.44 14.23 6.93
N CYS A 161 7.69 14.50 5.65
CA CYS A 161 6.87 13.97 4.56
C CYS A 161 6.89 12.43 4.55
N THR A 162 8.08 11.85 4.66
CA THR A 162 8.34 10.40 4.77
C THR A 162 7.58 9.79 5.95
N LEU A 163 7.65 10.41 7.12
CA LEU A 163 6.92 10.01 8.32
C LEU A 163 5.40 9.99 8.07
N CYS A 164 4.85 11.07 7.51
CA CYS A 164 3.42 11.13 7.18
C CYS A 164 3.00 10.02 6.20
N MET A 165 3.80 9.76 5.16
CA MET A 165 3.51 8.71 4.16
C MET A 165 3.51 7.32 4.78
N VAL A 166 4.49 7.01 5.64
CA VAL A 166 4.54 5.73 6.38
C VAL A 166 3.35 5.59 7.31
N CYS A 167 2.99 6.63 8.07
CA CYS A 167 1.81 6.62 8.92
C CYS A 167 0.52 6.33 8.14
N ILE A 168 0.31 7.02 7.01
CA ILE A 168 -0.86 6.80 6.15
C ILE A 168 -0.88 5.37 5.62
N GLY A 169 0.28 4.88 5.17
CA GLY A 169 0.43 3.53 4.67
C GLY A 169 0.07 2.45 5.69
N GLU A 170 0.60 2.57 6.91
CA GLU A 170 0.29 1.64 8.01
C GLU A 170 -1.19 1.70 8.40
N LEU A 171 -1.80 2.90 8.42
CA LEU A 171 -3.24 3.06 8.68
C LEU A 171 -4.11 2.35 7.64
N ILE A 172 -3.74 2.42 6.35
CA ILE A 172 -4.44 1.68 5.28
C ILE A 172 -4.33 0.18 5.55
N SER A 173 -3.12 -0.34 5.77
CA SER A 173 -2.88 -1.77 5.98
C SER A 173 -3.61 -2.29 7.22
N LEU A 174 -3.55 -1.58 8.35
CA LEU A 174 -4.24 -1.95 9.59
C LEU A 174 -5.76 -1.99 9.41
N ARG A 175 -6.33 -1.01 8.69
CA ARG A 175 -7.78 -0.98 8.44
C ARG A 175 -8.24 -2.11 7.52
N LEU A 176 -7.45 -2.46 6.50
CA LEU A 176 -7.71 -3.62 5.64
C LEU A 176 -7.59 -4.93 6.40
N LEU A 177 -6.54 -5.08 7.21
CA LEU A 177 -6.33 -6.21 8.12
C LEU A 177 -7.55 -6.40 9.03
N PHE A 178 -8.01 -5.35 9.69
CA PHE A 178 -9.16 -5.42 10.60
C PHE A 178 -10.46 -5.82 9.89
N LYS A 179 -10.73 -5.25 8.70
CA LYS A 179 -11.89 -5.66 7.89
C LYS A 179 -11.86 -7.14 7.53
N VAL A 180 -10.67 -7.68 7.33
CA VAL A 180 -10.48 -9.08 6.98
C VAL A 180 -10.65 -10.00 8.19
N VAL A 181 -10.01 -9.66 9.32
CA VAL A 181 -10.14 -10.42 10.58
C VAL A 181 -11.58 -10.42 11.11
N THR A 182 -12.35 -9.35 10.83
CA THR A 182 -13.77 -9.25 11.23
C THR A 182 -14.74 -9.81 10.20
N TYR A 183 -14.26 -10.44 9.12
CA TYR A 183 -15.09 -10.99 8.03
C TYR A 183 -16.02 -9.96 7.38
N LYS A 184 -15.58 -8.71 7.32
CA LYS A 184 -16.30 -7.55 6.75
C LYS A 184 -15.52 -6.92 5.61
N SER A 185 -14.89 -7.73 4.75
CA SER A 185 -14.10 -7.28 3.61
C SER A 185 -14.90 -7.44 2.32
N PRO A 186 -15.52 -6.38 1.79
CA PRO A 186 -16.29 -6.45 0.56
C PRO A 186 -15.49 -7.00 -0.63
N MET A 187 -14.19 -6.65 -0.70
CA MET A 187 -13.31 -7.16 -1.76
C MET A 187 -13.21 -8.68 -1.76
N HIS A 188 -13.29 -9.31 -0.59
CA HIS A 188 -13.30 -10.75 -0.48
C HIS A 188 -14.59 -11.34 -1.08
N ASP A 189 -15.74 -10.78 -0.70
CA ASP A 189 -17.05 -11.20 -1.20
C ASP A 189 -17.13 -11.08 -2.73
N ILE A 190 -16.52 -10.04 -3.30
CA ILE A 190 -16.46 -9.82 -4.74
C ILE A 190 -15.60 -10.88 -5.41
N VAL A 191 -14.43 -11.19 -4.86
CA VAL A 191 -13.55 -12.22 -5.42
C VAL A 191 -14.25 -13.56 -5.39
N MET A 192 -14.84 -13.95 -4.25
CA MET A 192 -15.63 -15.18 -4.11
C MET A 192 -16.73 -15.29 -5.17
N LYS A 193 -17.55 -14.25 -5.33
CA LYS A 193 -18.62 -14.22 -6.34
C LYS A 193 -18.10 -14.32 -7.78
N ASN A 194 -16.86 -13.89 -8.05
CA ASN A 194 -16.28 -13.91 -9.40
C ASN A 194 -15.35 -15.09 -9.67
N LEU A 195 -15.03 -15.94 -8.69
CA LEU A 195 -14.28 -17.18 -8.93
C LEU A 195 -15.10 -18.21 -9.73
N GLN A 196 -16.42 -18.13 -9.67
CA GLN A 196 -17.33 -18.94 -10.48
C GLN A 196 -17.88 -18.14 -11.67
N PHE A 197 -17.19 -17.08 -12.10
CA PHE A 197 -17.66 -16.25 -13.21
C PHE A 197 -17.67 -17.06 -14.51
N ASN A 198 -18.84 -17.16 -15.14
CA ASN A 198 -18.96 -17.76 -16.47
C ASN A 198 -18.45 -16.76 -17.52
N ASP A 199 -17.28 -17.05 -18.11
CA ASP A 199 -16.65 -16.24 -19.15
C ASP A 199 -17.57 -15.97 -20.36
N GLN A 200 -18.54 -16.86 -20.64
CA GLN A 200 -19.54 -16.67 -21.70
C GLN A 200 -20.45 -15.45 -21.49
N ARG A 201 -20.50 -14.89 -20.27
CA ARG A 201 -21.23 -13.65 -19.98
C ARG A 201 -20.62 -12.43 -20.69
N LEU A 202 -19.34 -12.47 -21.02
CA LEU A 202 -18.69 -11.44 -21.85
C LEU A 202 -18.60 -11.93 -23.29
N THR A 203 -18.89 -11.07 -24.25
CA THR A 203 -18.59 -11.35 -25.67
C THR A 203 -17.09 -11.61 -25.85
N SER A 204 -16.71 -12.51 -26.76
CA SER A 204 -15.31 -12.87 -27.06
C SER A 204 -14.37 -11.68 -27.28
N ASN A 205 -14.85 -10.63 -27.97
CA ASN A 205 -14.07 -9.41 -28.20
C ASN A 205 -13.75 -8.65 -26.90
N HIS A 206 -14.73 -8.52 -26.01
CA HIS A 206 -14.54 -7.87 -24.71
C HIS A 206 -13.68 -8.70 -23.77
N LEU A 207 -13.82 -10.03 -23.79
CA LEU A 207 -12.95 -10.94 -23.05
C LEU A 207 -11.49 -10.78 -23.51
N ARG A 208 -11.23 -10.87 -24.82
CA ARG A 208 -9.87 -10.68 -25.38
C ARG A 208 -9.26 -9.32 -25.00
N TYR A 209 -10.05 -8.25 -25.09
CA TYR A 209 -9.61 -6.93 -24.67
C TYR A 209 -9.26 -6.89 -23.18
N LEU A 210 -10.07 -7.49 -22.31
CA LEU A 210 -9.82 -7.52 -20.86
C LEU A 210 -8.53 -8.30 -20.54
N HIS A 211 -8.27 -9.42 -21.20
CA HIS A 211 -7.00 -10.15 -21.07
C HIS A 211 -5.80 -9.31 -21.52
N GLN A 212 -5.90 -8.65 -22.68
CA GLN A 212 -4.84 -7.75 -23.16
C GLN A 212 -4.59 -6.59 -22.20
N TYR A 213 -5.66 -6.01 -21.66
CA TYR A 213 -5.58 -4.93 -20.69
C TYR A 213 -4.93 -5.38 -19.37
N TYR A 214 -5.30 -6.56 -18.87
CA TYR A 214 -4.66 -7.14 -17.68
C TYR A 214 -3.17 -7.39 -17.90
N LEU A 215 -2.80 -7.99 -19.05
CA LEU A 215 -1.40 -8.21 -19.41
C LEU A 215 -0.64 -6.87 -19.48
N PHE A 216 -1.24 -5.85 -20.09
CA PHE A 216 -0.66 -4.51 -20.15
C PHE A 216 -0.42 -3.91 -18.75
N LEU A 217 -1.42 -3.96 -17.86
CA LEU A 217 -1.27 -3.49 -16.48
C LEU A 217 -0.17 -4.25 -15.74
N LYS A 218 -0.10 -5.56 -15.92
CA LYS A 218 0.90 -6.43 -15.30
C LYS A 218 2.31 -6.14 -15.82
N THR A 219 2.47 -5.95 -17.12
CA THR A 219 3.76 -5.59 -17.74
C THR A 219 4.24 -4.23 -17.25
N ILE A 220 3.35 -3.22 -17.21
CA ILE A 220 3.71 -1.90 -16.66
C ILE A 220 4.09 -2.01 -15.20
N GLY A 221 3.28 -2.73 -14.41
CA GLY A 221 3.59 -2.97 -13.01
C GLY A 221 4.93 -3.65 -12.83
N ALA A 222 5.24 -4.64 -13.67
CA ALA A 222 6.51 -5.33 -13.62
C ALA A 222 7.70 -4.41 -13.89
N ILE A 223 7.62 -3.62 -14.97
CA ILE A 223 8.67 -2.65 -15.33
C ILE A 223 8.86 -1.64 -14.20
N LEU A 224 7.77 -1.06 -13.68
CA LEU A 224 7.83 -0.10 -12.57
C LEU A 224 8.45 -0.72 -11.32
N SER A 225 8.06 -1.94 -10.96
CA SER A 225 8.61 -2.63 -9.80
C SER A 225 10.12 -2.89 -9.94
N VAL A 226 10.59 -3.27 -11.12
CA VAL A 226 12.03 -3.48 -11.38
C VAL A 226 12.79 -2.16 -11.29
N ILE A 227 12.27 -1.09 -11.91
CA ILE A 227 12.89 0.25 -11.85
C ILE A 227 13.00 0.72 -10.40
N ILE A 228 11.92 0.62 -9.63
CA ILE A 228 11.89 1.06 -8.22
C ILE A 228 12.89 0.25 -7.39
N PHE A 229 12.93 -1.07 -7.58
CA PHE A 229 13.87 -1.94 -6.87
C PHE A 229 15.33 -1.58 -7.18
N LEU A 230 15.66 -1.33 -8.45
CA LEU A 230 16.99 -0.87 -8.85
C LEU A 230 17.33 0.49 -8.24
N CYS A 231 16.40 1.45 -8.25
CA CYS A 231 16.60 2.75 -7.62
C CYS A 231 16.87 2.64 -6.10
N ILE A 232 16.16 1.74 -5.41
CA ILE A 232 16.38 1.49 -3.98
C ILE A 232 17.76 0.87 -3.73
N ILE A 233 18.19 -0.10 -4.55
CA ILE A 233 19.53 -0.69 -4.44
C ILE A 233 20.62 0.35 -4.68
N LEU A 234 20.51 1.15 -5.75
CA LEU A 234 21.50 2.17 -6.08
C LEU A 234 21.58 3.24 -4.99
N GLY A 235 20.41 3.71 -4.50
CA GLY A 235 20.34 4.61 -3.37
C GLY A 235 21.00 4.01 -2.13
N TYR A 236 20.75 2.73 -1.85
CA TYR A 236 21.34 2.04 -0.71
C TYR A 236 22.86 1.92 -0.80
N VAL A 237 23.39 1.48 -1.93
CA VAL A 237 24.85 1.41 -2.11
C VAL A 237 25.49 2.80 -1.99
N SER A 238 24.88 3.83 -2.60
CA SER A 238 25.38 5.21 -2.53
C SER A 238 25.44 5.72 -1.09
N GLU A 239 24.36 5.54 -0.32
CA GLU A 239 24.31 5.99 1.08
C GLU A 239 25.32 5.26 1.95
N ILE A 240 25.48 3.94 1.79
CA ILE A 240 26.51 3.17 2.50
C ILE A 240 27.89 3.74 2.21
N SER A 241 28.22 3.95 0.93
CA SER A 241 29.53 4.47 0.54
C SER A 241 29.81 5.83 1.17
N LEU A 242 28.81 6.73 1.20
CA LEU A 242 28.94 8.05 1.82
C LEU A 242 29.13 8.01 3.34
N LEU A 243 28.45 7.09 4.03
CA LEU A 243 28.58 6.91 5.47
C LEU A 243 29.92 6.29 5.86
N VAL A 244 30.37 5.27 5.11
CA VAL A 244 31.67 4.64 5.31
C VAL A 244 32.79 5.66 5.08
N TRP A 245 32.67 6.49 4.04
CA TRP A 245 33.60 7.59 3.80
C TRP A 245 33.63 8.57 4.99
N SER A 246 32.45 8.99 5.48
CA SER A 246 32.33 9.87 6.65
C SER A 246 32.94 9.28 7.92
N TYR A 247 32.90 7.95 8.07
CA TYR A 247 33.53 7.24 9.18
C TYR A 247 35.06 7.28 9.06
N PHE A 248 35.63 7.06 7.87
CA PHE A 248 37.08 7.18 7.65
C PHE A 248 37.62 8.59 7.86
N GLU A 249 36.81 9.62 7.60
CA GLU A 249 37.14 11.01 7.93
C GLU A 249 36.99 11.35 9.43
N ASN A 250 36.65 10.38 10.29
CA ASN A 250 36.39 10.54 11.72
C ASN A 250 35.26 11.53 12.05
N LYS A 251 34.34 11.77 11.10
CA LYS A 251 33.20 12.69 11.30
C LYS A 251 32.04 12.02 12.02
N ILE A 252 31.93 10.69 11.93
CA ILE A 252 30.92 9.89 12.64
C ILE A 252 31.58 8.77 13.44
N THR A 253 30.95 8.40 14.55
CA THR A 253 31.37 7.25 15.36
C THR A 253 30.90 5.93 14.74
N PHE A 254 31.55 4.83 15.10
CA PHE A 254 31.13 3.49 14.67
C PHE A 254 29.68 3.15 15.09
N ILE A 255 29.25 3.58 16.27
CA ILE A 255 27.88 3.36 16.78
C ILE A 255 26.86 4.10 15.92
N GLN A 256 27.15 5.35 15.53
CA GLN A 256 26.31 6.14 14.63
C GLN A 256 26.21 5.50 13.25
N LEU A 257 27.33 5.02 12.69
CA LEU A 257 27.35 4.29 11.43
C LEU A 257 26.43 3.06 11.50
N LEU A 258 26.64 2.17 12.48
CA LEU A 258 25.85 0.93 12.61
C LEU A 258 24.36 1.21 12.79
N THR A 259 24.02 2.21 13.62
CA THR A 259 22.64 2.59 13.90
C THR A 259 21.97 3.18 12.65
N PHE A 260 22.65 4.07 11.94
CA PHE A 260 22.11 4.67 10.72
C PHE A 260 21.93 3.62 9.63
N MET A 261 22.89 2.72 9.43
CA MET A 261 22.82 1.64 8.45
C MET A 261 21.61 0.72 8.72
N THR A 262 21.41 0.36 9.99
CA THR A 262 20.27 -0.48 10.41
C THR A 262 18.93 0.23 10.17
N LEU A 263 18.84 1.51 10.54
CA LEU A 263 17.65 2.32 10.32
C LEU A 263 17.37 2.49 8.83
N PHE A 264 18.37 2.85 8.04
CA PHE A 264 18.24 3.09 6.62
C PHE A 264 17.80 1.82 5.88
N PHE A 265 18.37 0.66 6.23
CA PHE A 265 17.94 -0.63 5.72
C PHE A 265 16.46 -0.92 6.06
N SER A 266 16.08 -0.72 7.33
CA SER A 266 14.69 -0.92 7.79
C SER A 266 13.71 -0.02 7.01
N VAL A 267 14.06 1.26 6.84
CA VAL A 267 13.29 2.26 6.08
C VAL A 267 13.15 1.85 4.61
N CYS A 268 14.25 1.54 3.93
CA CYS A 268 14.24 1.11 2.52
C CYS A 268 13.38 -0.13 2.31
N PHE A 269 13.54 -1.13 3.18
CA PHE A 269 12.77 -2.37 3.12
C PHE A 269 11.27 -2.13 3.29
N HIS A 270 10.89 -1.26 4.23
CA HIS A 270 9.51 -0.91 4.48
C HIS A 270 8.90 -0.13 3.31
N PHE A 271 9.64 0.85 2.77
CA PHE A 271 9.23 1.59 1.58
C PHE A 271 9.02 0.69 0.37
N ASP A 272 9.95 -0.21 0.11
CA ASP A 272 9.83 -1.19 -0.97
C ASP A 272 8.56 -2.06 -0.80
N PHE A 273 8.27 -2.48 0.43
CA PHE A 273 7.03 -3.20 0.73
C PHE A 273 5.78 -2.37 0.49
N MET A 274 5.75 -1.12 0.97
CA MET A 274 4.63 -0.19 0.82
C MET A 274 4.35 0.13 -0.65
N ILE A 275 5.39 0.43 -1.43
CA ILE A 275 5.29 0.73 -2.85
C ILE A 275 4.79 -0.49 -3.62
N THR A 276 5.31 -1.68 -3.31
CA THR A 276 4.81 -2.94 -3.90
C THR A 276 3.32 -3.13 -3.62
N ALA A 277 2.91 -2.93 -2.37
CA ALA A 277 1.51 -3.08 -1.96
C ALA A 277 0.59 -2.08 -2.68
N LEU A 278 1.04 -0.83 -2.81
CA LEU A 278 0.34 0.22 -3.55
C LEU A 278 0.18 -0.14 -5.03
N LEU A 279 1.27 -0.51 -5.68
CA LEU A 279 1.31 -0.90 -7.09
C LEU A 279 0.35 -2.05 -7.37
N LEU A 280 0.42 -3.10 -6.55
CA LEU A 280 -0.45 -4.26 -6.69
C LEU A 280 -1.93 -3.90 -6.47
N GLY A 281 -2.21 -3.09 -5.44
CA GLY A 281 -3.54 -2.54 -5.21
C GLY A 281 -4.09 -1.79 -6.41
N THR A 282 -3.25 -1.01 -7.12
CA THR A 282 -3.68 -0.31 -8.34
C THR A 282 -3.92 -1.18 -9.53
N ILE A 283 -3.10 -2.21 -9.74
CA ILE A 283 -3.28 -3.15 -10.85
C ILE A 283 -4.63 -3.84 -10.67
N THR A 284 -4.92 -4.31 -9.45
CA THR A 284 -6.20 -4.96 -9.13
C THR A 284 -7.37 -3.99 -9.22
N ALA A 285 -7.27 -2.78 -8.65
CA ALA A 285 -8.33 -1.78 -8.76
C ALA A 285 -8.57 -1.37 -10.22
N GLY A 286 -7.51 -1.22 -11.01
CA GLY A 286 -7.56 -0.89 -12.44
C GLY A 286 -8.19 -1.99 -13.27
N PHE A 287 -7.85 -3.25 -13.01
CA PHE A 287 -8.48 -4.42 -13.64
C PHE A 287 -9.96 -4.51 -13.30
N ILE A 288 -10.32 -4.44 -12.02
CA ILE A 288 -11.71 -4.50 -11.55
C ILE A 288 -12.54 -3.36 -12.14
N SER A 289 -11.99 -2.14 -12.16
CA SER A 289 -12.66 -0.97 -12.74
C SER A 289 -12.94 -1.17 -14.23
N GLU A 290 -11.97 -1.67 -14.99
CA GLU A 290 -12.15 -1.95 -16.42
C GLU A 290 -13.12 -3.12 -16.66
N PHE A 291 -13.08 -4.16 -15.83
CA PHE A 291 -14.05 -5.26 -15.88
C PHE A 291 -15.50 -4.76 -15.67
N LEU A 292 -15.74 -3.96 -14.63
CA LEU A 292 -17.05 -3.35 -14.37
C LEU A 292 -17.50 -2.44 -15.51
N LYS A 293 -16.57 -1.65 -16.06
CA LYS A 293 -16.81 -0.78 -17.21
C LYS A 293 -17.27 -1.58 -18.43
N LEU A 294 -16.61 -2.68 -18.74
CA LEU A 294 -16.98 -3.55 -19.87
C LEU A 294 -18.37 -4.17 -19.69
N ARG A 295 -18.68 -4.65 -18.48
CA ARG A 295 -20.04 -5.16 -18.18
C ARG A 295 -21.10 -4.06 -18.31
N SER A 296 -20.81 -2.85 -17.81
CA SER A 296 -21.68 -1.68 -17.97
C SER A 296 -21.93 -1.35 -19.44
N LYS A 297 -20.87 -1.39 -20.25
CA LYS A 297 -20.93 -1.12 -21.69
C LYS A 297 -21.77 -2.16 -22.43
N GLN A 298 -21.58 -3.45 -22.15
CA GLN A 298 -22.38 -4.53 -22.74
C GLN A 298 -23.86 -4.39 -22.40
N LEU A 299 -24.18 -4.07 -21.14
CA LEU A 299 -25.55 -3.86 -20.70
C LEU A 299 -26.20 -2.68 -21.44
N SER A 300 -25.45 -1.60 -21.68
CA SER A 300 -25.89 -0.45 -22.49
C SER A 300 -26.08 -0.80 -23.97
N GLN A 301 -25.15 -1.54 -24.57
CA GLN A 301 -25.28 -2.01 -25.97
C GLN A 301 -26.47 -2.95 -26.15
N PHE A 302 -26.72 -3.84 -25.19
CA PHE A 302 -27.88 -4.73 -25.21
C PHE A 302 -29.20 -3.95 -25.21
N LEU A 303 -29.30 -2.86 -24.45
CA LEU A 303 -30.45 -1.96 -24.51
C LEU A 303 -30.61 -1.30 -25.89
N GLN A 304 -29.51 -0.78 -26.45
CA GLN A 304 -29.54 -0.09 -27.74
C GLN A 304 -29.93 -1.00 -28.90
N LEU A 305 -29.47 -2.26 -28.90
CA LEU A 305 -29.84 -3.23 -29.93
C LEU A 305 -31.31 -3.65 -29.82
N ASN A 306 -31.81 -3.87 -28.60
CA ASN A 306 -33.20 -4.26 -28.39
C ASN A 306 -34.20 -3.12 -28.62
N HIS A 307 -33.76 -1.86 -28.61
CA HIS A 307 -34.56 -0.71 -29.02
C HIS A 307 -35.12 -0.87 -30.46
N LEU A 308 -34.47 -1.64 -31.33
CA LEU A 308 -34.88 -1.83 -32.72
C LEU A 308 -35.92 -2.95 -32.93
N SER A 309 -36.16 -3.82 -31.93
CA SER A 309 -37.06 -4.98 -32.11
C SER A 309 -38.50 -4.67 -31.71
N LYS A 310 -39.47 -4.95 -32.60
CA LYS A 310 -40.91 -4.63 -32.44
C LYS A 310 -41.72 -5.63 -31.58
N GLN A 311 -41.12 -6.71 -31.06
CA GLN A 311 -41.89 -7.79 -30.42
C GLN A 311 -42.11 -7.58 -28.90
N ILE A 312 -43.39 -7.56 -28.50
CA ILE A 312 -43.90 -7.20 -27.16
C ILE A 312 -43.82 -8.32 -26.09
N PRO A 313 -44.03 -9.63 -26.36
CA PRO A 313 -44.06 -10.66 -25.31
C PRO A 313 -42.67 -11.10 -24.84
N MET A 314 -41.66 -11.06 -25.72
CA MET A 314 -40.24 -11.33 -25.40
C MET A 314 -39.63 -10.27 -24.45
N MET A 315 -40.39 -9.22 -24.13
CA MET A 315 -39.93 -7.99 -23.50
C MET A 315 -40.01 -8.03 -21.95
N LYS A 316 -40.90 -8.84 -21.35
CA LYS A 316 -40.97 -9.01 -19.88
C LYS A 316 -39.78 -9.80 -19.36
N PHE A 317 -39.41 -10.88 -20.05
CA PHE A 317 -38.20 -11.67 -19.76
C PHE A 317 -36.93 -10.83 -19.94
N LYS A 318 -36.84 -10.04 -21.02
CA LYS A 318 -35.70 -9.13 -21.25
C LYS A 318 -35.59 -8.05 -20.16
N TRP A 319 -36.70 -7.46 -19.69
CA TRP A 319 -36.66 -6.45 -18.62
C TRP A 319 -36.15 -7.00 -17.29
N ASN A 320 -36.65 -8.16 -16.86
CA ASN A 320 -36.20 -8.78 -15.61
C ASN A 320 -34.70 -9.09 -15.67
N HIS A 321 -34.22 -9.61 -16.80
CA HIS A 321 -32.80 -9.86 -17.00
C HIS A 321 -31.96 -8.58 -16.94
N ILE A 322 -32.36 -7.52 -17.65
CA ILE A 322 -31.68 -6.22 -17.64
C ILE A 322 -31.63 -5.63 -16.21
N HIS A 323 -32.75 -5.67 -15.50
CA HIS A 323 -32.85 -5.17 -14.13
C HIS A 323 -31.95 -5.95 -13.18
N GLN A 324 -31.98 -7.30 -13.25
CA GLN A 324 -31.12 -8.16 -12.44
C GLN A 324 -29.63 -7.91 -12.71
N GLU A 325 -29.21 -7.82 -13.98
CA GLU A 325 -27.82 -7.54 -14.34
C GLU A 325 -27.36 -6.15 -13.88
N TYR A 326 -28.22 -5.13 -13.98
CA TYR A 326 -27.90 -3.80 -13.45
C TYR A 326 -27.75 -3.81 -11.93
N VAL A 327 -28.68 -4.46 -11.21
CA VAL A 327 -28.65 -4.54 -9.75
C VAL A 327 -27.41 -5.30 -9.27
N ASP A 328 -27.06 -6.43 -9.90
CA ASP A 328 -25.81 -7.17 -9.63
C ASP A 328 -24.57 -6.27 -9.82
N LEU A 329 -24.54 -5.50 -10.92
CA LEU A 329 -23.43 -4.61 -11.22
C LEU A 329 -23.34 -3.45 -10.22
N TYR A 330 -24.47 -2.87 -9.82
CA TYR A 330 -24.53 -1.82 -8.79
C TYR A 330 -24.08 -2.34 -7.43
N GLU A 331 -24.58 -3.50 -7.00
CA GLU A 331 -24.19 -4.14 -5.74
C GLU A 331 -22.68 -4.39 -5.69
N LYS A 332 -22.11 -4.94 -6.78
CA LYS A 332 -20.66 -5.16 -6.90
C LYS A 332 -19.88 -3.85 -6.85
N THR A 333 -20.34 -2.82 -7.55
CA THR A 333 -19.67 -1.50 -7.55
C THR A 333 -19.71 -0.86 -6.16
N ALA A 334 -20.86 -0.89 -5.48
CA ALA A 334 -21.01 -0.36 -4.13
C ALA A 334 -20.15 -1.13 -3.09
N ALA A 335 -20.05 -2.45 -3.24
CA ALA A 335 -19.17 -3.27 -2.41
C ALA A 335 -17.69 -2.87 -2.61
N ILE A 336 -17.25 -2.69 -3.86
CA ILE A 336 -15.88 -2.25 -4.16
C ILE A 336 -15.65 -0.87 -3.57
N ASP A 337 -16.59 0.05 -3.76
CA ASP A 337 -16.51 1.42 -3.27
C ASP A 337 -16.35 1.46 -1.74
N LYS A 338 -17.10 0.64 -0.99
CA LYS A 338 -16.94 0.53 0.47
C LYS A 338 -15.51 0.18 0.92
N THR A 339 -14.71 -0.46 0.06
CA THR A 339 -13.30 -0.74 0.32
C THR A 339 -12.39 0.33 -0.28
N ILE A 340 -12.57 0.68 -1.54
CA ILE A 340 -11.69 1.62 -2.25
C ILE A 340 -11.84 3.04 -1.69
N SER A 341 -13.03 3.45 -1.27
CA SER A 341 -13.34 4.83 -0.86
C SER A 341 -12.42 5.34 0.24
N PHE A 342 -12.20 4.55 1.30
CA PHE A 342 -11.30 4.98 2.36
C PHE A 342 -9.83 4.94 1.93
N VAL A 343 -9.44 4.01 1.05
CA VAL A 343 -8.07 3.94 0.51
C VAL A 343 -7.80 5.19 -0.33
N LEU A 344 -8.74 5.60 -1.17
CA LEU A 344 -8.65 6.82 -1.97
C LEU A 344 -8.53 8.07 -1.10
N LEU A 345 -9.28 8.15 0.00
CA LEU A 345 -9.15 9.26 0.95
C LEU A 345 -7.73 9.39 1.50
N TYR A 346 -7.12 8.27 1.87
CA TYR A 346 -5.75 8.26 2.36
C TYR A 346 -4.72 8.57 1.27
N LEU A 347 -4.91 8.06 0.04
CA LEU A 347 -4.05 8.40 -1.10
C LEU A 347 -4.14 9.88 -1.47
N GLU A 348 -5.34 10.46 -1.43
CA GLU A 348 -5.56 11.89 -1.63
C GLU A 348 -4.84 12.72 -0.55
N SER A 349 -4.91 12.28 0.70
CA SER A 349 -4.25 12.94 1.82
C SER A 349 -2.72 12.88 1.65
N ALA A 350 -2.19 11.72 1.27
CA ALA A 350 -0.79 11.50 0.95
C ALA A 350 -0.31 12.40 -0.21
N SER A 351 -1.10 12.49 -1.28
CA SER A 351 -0.82 13.35 -2.44
C SER A 351 -0.78 14.84 -2.08
N LYS A 352 -1.69 15.31 -1.24
CA LYS A 352 -1.68 16.69 -0.74
C LYS A 352 -0.48 16.98 0.15
N ILE A 353 -0.15 16.09 1.07
CA ILE A 353 1.03 16.23 1.94
C ILE A 353 2.30 16.27 1.08
N ALA A 354 2.45 15.34 0.13
CA ALA A 354 3.59 15.35 -0.79
C ALA A 354 3.67 16.65 -1.60
N SER A 355 2.54 17.14 -2.10
CA SER A 355 2.48 18.39 -2.87
C SER A 355 2.88 19.61 -2.03
N ILE A 356 2.35 19.73 -0.81
CA ILE A 356 2.67 20.83 0.12
C ILE A 356 4.15 20.76 0.52
N SER A 357 4.64 19.57 0.88
CA SER A 357 6.05 19.34 1.20
C SER A 357 6.95 19.69 0.03
N ALA A 358 6.58 19.32 -1.20
CA ALA A 358 7.33 19.68 -2.41
C ALA A 358 7.42 21.20 -2.59
N CYS A 359 6.34 21.94 -2.35
CA CYS A 359 6.36 23.41 -2.40
C CYS A 359 7.34 24.01 -1.40
N ILE A 360 7.18 23.60 -0.14
CA ILE A 360 7.95 24.18 0.96
C ILE A 360 9.42 23.82 0.74
N PHE A 361 9.71 22.55 0.44
CA PHE A 361 11.05 22.06 0.13
C PHE A 361 11.68 22.86 -1.02
N TYR A 362 10.98 22.98 -2.16
CA TYR A 362 11.46 23.74 -3.32
C TYR A 362 11.67 25.24 -3.01
N SER A 363 10.75 25.85 -2.26
CA SER A 363 10.85 27.26 -1.89
C SER A 363 12.09 27.57 -1.05
N ARG A 364 12.52 26.60 -0.22
CA ARG A 364 13.65 26.74 0.71
C ARG A 364 15.00 26.32 0.13
N GLN A 365 15.05 25.72 -1.06
CA GLN A 365 16.32 25.41 -1.73
C GLN A 365 16.98 26.69 -2.26
N ILE A 366 18.26 26.86 -1.92
CA ILE A 366 19.19 27.88 -2.46
C ILE A 366 19.83 27.38 -3.76
N ARG A 367 20.20 26.09 -3.83
CA ARG A 367 20.78 25.45 -5.02
C ARG A 367 19.99 24.19 -5.39
N MET A 368 19.75 23.99 -6.67
CA MET A 368 19.04 22.82 -7.19
C MET A 368 20.05 21.79 -7.70
N GLY A 369 20.43 20.84 -6.82
CA GLY A 369 21.23 19.68 -7.19
C GLY A 369 20.40 18.53 -7.79
N ILE A 370 21.08 17.47 -8.20
CA ILE A 370 20.45 16.24 -8.72
C ILE A 370 19.58 15.60 -7.62
N SER A 371 20.09 15.48 -6.39
CA SER A 371 19.34 14.89 -5.26
C SER A 371 18.04 15.65 -4.96
N ASN A 372 18.10 16.99 -4.93
CA ASN A 372 16.91 17.85 -4.76
C ASN A 372 15.88 17.62 -5.86
N SER A 373 16.35 17.48 -7.11
CA SER A 373 15.49 17.26 -8.27
C SER A 373 14.82 15.88 -8.23
N ILE A 374 15.55 14.84 -7.81
CA ILE A 374 15.01 13.49 -7.63
C ILE A 374 13.91 13.46 -6.56
N VAL A 375 14.16 14.09 -5.40
CA VAL A 375 13.18 14.18 -4.30
C VAL A 375 11.91 14.89 -4.76
N LEU A 376 12.04 16.03 -5.44
CA LEU A 376 10.91 16.79 -5.97
C LEU A 376 10.13 15.99 -7.03
N CYS A 377 10.84 15.33 -7.94
CA CYS A 377 10.23 14.43 -8.91
C CYS A 377 9.43 13.32 -8.21
N GLY A 378 10.01 12.69 -7.18
CA GLY A 378 9.33 11.68 -6.37
C GLY A 378 8.02 12.19 -5.73
N MET A 379 8.05 13.37 -5.12
CA MET A 379 6.84 13.97 -4.51
C MET A 379 5.78 14.32 -5.56
N LEU A 380 6.18 14.85 -6.73
CA LEU A 380 5.26 15.14 -7.84
C LEU A 380 4.67 13.87 -8.47
N LEU A 381 5.45 12.78 -8.53
CA LEU A 381 4.98 11.50 -9.04
C LEU A 381 3.82 10.94 -8.20
N VAL A 382 3.82 11.15 -6.88
CA VAL A 382 2.68 10.77 -6.02
C VAL A 382 1.39 11.47 -6.49
N PHE A 383 1.48 12.76 -6.83
CA PHE A 383 0.35 13.54 -7.33
C PHE A 383 -0.14 13.09 -8.70
N VAL A 384 0.79 12.87 -9.64
CA VAL A 384 0.45 12.36 -10.98
C VAL A 384 -0.23 11.00 -10.86
N TYR A 385 0.32 10.12 -10.03
CA TYR A 385 -0.22 8.79 -9.77
C TYR A 385 -1.65 8.84 -9.23
N THR A 386 -1.94 9.67 -8.20
CA THR A 386 -3.32 9.78 -7.69
C THR A 386 -4.27 10.32 -8.75
N SER A 387 -3.83 11.30 -9.54
CA SER A 387 -4.63 11.87 -10.62
C SER A 387 -4.99 10.86 -11.72
N VAL A 388 -4.04 9.99 -12.10
CA VAL A 388 -4.27 8.90 -13.06
C VAL A 388 -5.28 7.89 -12.49
N LEU A 389 -5.14 7.52 -11.22
CA LEU A 389 -6.07 6.62 -10.55
C LEU A 389 -7.50 7.20 -10.54
N TYR A 390 -7.66 8.46 -10.14
CA TYR A 390 -8.96 9.14 -10.15
C TYR A 390 -9.57 9.19 -11.54
N THR A 391 -8.79 9.56 -12.57
CA THR A 391 -9.25 9.62 -13.95
C THR A 391 -9.86 8.30 -14.39
N ARG A 392 -9.24 7.17 -14.02
CA ARG A 392 -9.75 5.83 -14.33
C ARG A 392 -11.09 5.53 -13.63
N LEU A 393 -11.25 5.95 -12.38
CA LEU A 393 -12.48 5.68 -11.62
C LEU A 393 -13.70 6.47 -12.13
N THR A 394 -13.49 7.59 -12.84
CA THR A 394 -14.60 8.41 -13.41
C THR A 394 -15.40 7.73 -14.52
N TYR A 395 -14.89 6.64 -15.11
CA TYR A 395 -15.57 5.97 -16.21
C TYR A 395 -16.89 5.34 -15.76
N SER A 396 -16.94 4.74 -14.56
CA SER A 396 -18.12 4.03 -14.05
C SER A 396 -19.39 4.91 -14.00
N PRO A 397 -19.36 6.10 -13.37
CA PRO A 397 -20.49 7.04 -13.41
C PRO A 397 -20.93 7.45 -14.82
N THR A 398 -19.97 7.62 -15.72
CA THR A 398 -20.26 8.07 -17.10
C THR A 398 -21.09 7.03 -17.86
N TYR A 399 -20.77 5.75 -17.71
CA TYR A 399 -21.54 4.67 -18.34
C TYR A 399 -22.92 4.51 -17.71
N ASN A 400 -23.05 4.64 -16.38
CA ASN A 400 -24.37 4.64 -15.75
C ASN A 400 -25.26 5.75 -16.30
N HIS A 401 -24.72 6.96 -16.46
CA HIS A 401 -25.47 8.07 -17.04
C HIS A 401 -25.92 7.78 -18.47
N GLN A 402 -25.04 7.26 -19.33
CA GLN A 402 -25.40 6.88 -20.71
C GLN A 402 -26.45 5.77 -20.77
N TYR A 403 -26.33 4.78 -19.87
CA TYR A 403 -27.28 3.70 -19.73
C TYR A 403 -28.66 4.24 -19.30
N CYS A 404 -28.70 5.10 -18.28
CA CYS A 404 -29.91 5.77 -17.82
C CYS A 404 -30.57 6.59 -18.94
N GLN A 405 -29.80 7.39 -19.70
CA GLN A 405 -30.31 8.13 -20.86
C GLN A 405 -30.89 7.22 -21.94
N SER A 406 -30.23 6.08 -22.22
CA SER A 406 -30.70 5.10 -23.20
C SER A 406 -32.01 4.45 -22.75
N LEU A 407 -32.10 4.12 -21.46
CA LEU A 407 -33.29 3.57 -20.82
C LEU A 407 -34.46 4.56 -20.84
N LEU A 408 -34.20 5.83 -20.52
CA LEU A 408 -35.15 6.94 -20.61
C LEU A 408 -35.73 7.08 -22.02
N LYS A 409 -34.87 7.16 -23.03
CA LYS A 409 -35.29 7.26 -24.45
C LYS A 409 -36.14 6.07 -24.87
N TRP A 410 -35.79 4.87 -24.43
CA TRP A 410 -36.55 3.66 -24.71
C TRP A 410 -37.93 3.68 -24.03
N MET A 411 -38.02 4.09 -22.77
CA MET A 411 -39.30 4.22 -22.06
C MET A 411 -40.20 5.30 -22.66
N ALA A 412 -39.64 6.46 -23.03
CA ALA A 412 -40.38 7.57 -23.65
C ALA A 412 -40.98 7.18 -25.02
N LYS A 413 -40.24 6.47 -25.88
CA LYS A 413 -40.81 5.95 -27.14
C LYS A 413 -41.91 4.94 -26.89
N ARG A 414 -41.76 4.13 -25.84
CA ARG A 414 -42.75 3.11 -25.48
C ARG A 414 -44.04 3.72 -24.93
N SER A 415 -43.99 4.85 -24.23
CA SER A 415 -45.21 5.54 -23.79
C SER A 415 -46.00 6.12 -24.97
N ILE A 416 -45.30 6.66 -25.99
CA ILE A 416 -45.94 7.25 -27.19
C ILE A 416 -46.69 6.19 -28.03
N ILE A 417 -46.10 5.01 -28.23
CA ILE A 417 -46.68 3.95 -29.09
C ILE A 417 -47.99 3.35 -28.50
N ARG A 418 -48.33 3.65 -27.24
CA ARG A 418 -49.16 2.75 -26.43
C ARG A 418 -50.51 3.28 -25.96
N ASN A 419 -51.06 4.31 -26.61
CA ASN A 419 -52.39 4.85 -26.30
C ASN A 419 -53.58 3.86 -26.48
N LYS A 420 -53.36 2.55 -26.68
CA LYS A 420 -54.43 1.58 -26.99
C LYS A 420 -54.57 0.32 -26.09
N THR A 421 -53.72 0.05 -25.08
CA THR A 421 -53.88 -1.18 -24.24
C THR A 421 -53.78 -0.97 -22.72
N LYS A 422 -54.83 -1.43 -22.01
CA LYS A 422 -55.21 -1.17 -20.60
C LYS A 422 -54.46 -1.99 -19.52
N LYS A 423 -54.42 -1.39 -18.31
CA LYS A 423 -54.19 -1.87 -16.92
C LYS A 423 -52.95 -2.73 -16.59
N GLN A 424 -52.70 -3.90 -17.18
CA GLN A 424 -51.55 -4.75 -16.76
C GLN A 424 -50.18 -4.11 -17.04
N PHE A 425 -50.11 -3.21 -18.01
CA PHE A 425 -48.89 -2.48 -18.33
C PHE A 425 -48.61 -1.28 -17.44
N MET A 426 -49.61 -0.78 -16.70
CA MET A 426 -49.42 0.33 -15.77
C MET A 426 -48.49 -0.08 -14.62
N ASN A 427 -48.66 -1.27 -14.05
CA ASN A 427 -47.81 -1.74 -12.95
C ASN A 427 -46.34 -1.93 -13.39
N ALA A 428 -46.11 -2.47 -14.58
CA ALA A 428 -44.77 -2.61 -15.13
C ALA A 428 -44.11 -1.25 -15.42
N MET A 429 -44.90 -0.27 -15.88
CA MET A 429 -44.45 1.09 -16.15
C MET A 429 -44.15 1.87 -14.87
N VAL A 430 -44.98 1.73 -13.84
CA VAL A 430 -44.71 2.31 -12.51
C VAL A 430 -43.42 1.71 -11.95
N LYS A 431 -43.23 0.39 -12.03
CA LYS A 431 -42.01 -0.27 -11.56
C LYS A 431 -40.77 0.19 -12.34
N SER A 432 -40.86 0.34 -13.66
CA SER A 432 -39.73 0.81 -14.48
C SER A 432 -39.43 2.30 -14.27
N ASN A 433 -40.44 3.12 -14.06
CA ASN A 433 -40.29 4.54 -13.74
C ASN A 433 -39.67 4.73 -12.35
N LEU A 434 -40.13 3.97 -11.35
CA LEU A 434 -39.54 3.97 -10.01
C LEU A 434 -38.08 3.53 -10.08
N PHE A 435 -37.79 2.44 -10.80
CA PHE A 435 -36.42 1.98 -11.01
C PHE A 435 -35.55 3.05 -11.67
N LEU A 436 -36.06 3.74 -12.68
CA LEU A 436 -35.32 4.81 -13.34
C LEU A 436 -35.07 6.00 -12.39
N GLN A 437 -36.07 6.42 -11.61
CA GLN A 437 -35.91 7.45 -10.59
C GLN A 437 -34.81 7.06 -9.59
N THR A 438 -34.86 5.82 -9.10
CA THR A 438 -33.83 5.25 -8.22
C THR A 438 -32.47 5.25 -8.92
N MET A 439 -32.38 4.88 -10.20
CA MET A 439 -31.12 4.91 -10.95
C MET A 439 -30.54 6.32 -11.12
N THR A 440 -31.39 7.33 -11.34
CA THR A 440 -30.96 8.73 -11.44
C THR A 440 -30.53 9.31 -10.11
N GLN A 441 -31.09 8.82 -9.01
CA GLN A 441 -30.78 9.25 -7.65
C GLN A 441 -29.62 8.48 -7.04
N ASN A 442 -29.38 7.24 -7.47
CA ASN A 442 -28.29 6.41 -6.97
C ASN A 442 -26.94 6.87 -7.54
N GLU A 443 -26.00 7.15 -6.65
CA GLU A 443 -24.61 7.47 -6.99
C GLU A 443 -23.87 6.21 -7.43
N PHE A 444 -24.06 5.80 -8.69
CA PHE A 444 -23.35 4.68 -9.29
C PHE A 444 -21.91 5.08 -9.59
N GLY A 445 -20.97 4.66 -8.74
CA GLY A 445 -19.55 4.96 -8.94
C GLY A 445 -18.75 4.78 -7.67
N PHE A 446 -17.74 5.64 -7.51
CA PHE A 446 -16.79 5.57 -6.42
C PHE A 446 -16.77 6.89 -5.64
N HIS A 447 -16.59 6.81 -4.33
CA HIS A 447 -16.43 7.93 -3.43
C HIS A 447 -14.99 8.06 -2.97
N CYS A 448 -14.59 9.27 -2.60
CA CYS A 448 -13.37 9.53 -1.84
C CYS A 448 -13.76 9.73 -0.37
N GLY A 449 -13.73 8.64 0.41
CA GLY A 449 -14.25 8.64 1.77
C GLY A 449 -15.73 9.05 1.82
N GLN A 450 -16.06 9.91 2.78
CA GLN A 450 -17.35 10.59 2.88
C GLN A 450 -17.30 12.02 2.29
N VAL A 451 -16.20 12.37 1.61
CA VAL A 451 -15.92 13.76 1.24
C VAL A 451 -16.60 14.12 -0.07
N PHE A 452 -16.47 13.29 -1.10
CA PHE A 452 -17.06 13.56 -2.41
C PHE A 452 -17.22 12.31 -3.30
N PHE A 453 -18.18 12.36 -4.22
CA PHE A 453 -18.43 11.35 -5.25
C PHE A 453 -17.63 11.62 -6.53
N ILE A 454 -16.74 10.71 -6.93
CA ILE A 454 -15.72 10.92 -7.97
C ILE A 454 -16.37 11.09 -9.35
N THR A 455 -16.33 12.32 -9.85
CA THR A 455 -16.81 12.70 -11.19
C THR A 455 -15.69 13.33 -12.02
N LYS A 456 -15.85 13.36 -13.35
CA LYS A 456 -14.91 14.02 -14.26
C LYS A 456 -14.64 15.48 -13.86
N PHE A 457 -15.68 16.20 -13.45
CA PHE A 457 -15.57 17.59 -13.01
C PHE A 457 -14.72 17.72 -11.75
N GLN A 458 -14.88 16.81 -10.78
CA GLN A 458 -14.06 16.83 -9.58
C GLN A 458 -12.60 16.47 -9.84
N VAL A 459 -12.31 15.55 -10.77
CA VAL A 459 -10.92 15.27 -11.17
C VAL A 459 -10.27 16.52 -11.78
N LEU A 460 -11.01 17.26 -12.61
CA LEU A 460 -10.55 18.56 -13.11
C LEU A 460 -10.34 19.55 -11.96
N LYS A 461 -11.28 19.65 -11.01
CA LYS A 461 -11.16 20.52 -9.84
C LYS A 461 -9.92 20.18 -9.00
N LEU A 462 -9.65 18.90 -8.77
CA LEU A 462 -8.45 18.43 -8.08
C LEU A 462 -7.21 18.89 -8.84
N PHE A 463 -7.12 18.60 -10.14
CA PHE A 463 -6.00 19.04 -10.97
C PHE A 463 -5.78 20.57 -10.90
N MET A 464 -6.86 21.34 -10.97
CA MET A 464 -6.82 22.81 -10.88
C MET A 464 -6.36 23.31 -9.50
N MET A 465 -6.69 22.63 -8.41
CA MET A 465 -6.19 22.99 -7.07
C MET A 465 -4.67 22.81 -6.94
N HIS A 466 -4.07 21.93 -7.75
CA HIS A 466 -2.63 21.74 -7.80
C HIS A 466 -1.93 22.62 -8.86
N LEU A 467 -2.70 23.37 -9.66
CA LEU A 467 -2.15 24.28 -10.68
C LEU A 467 -1.40 25.50 -10.09
N PRO A 468 -1.85 26.12 -8.97
CA PRO A 468 -1.06 27.12 -8.24
C PRO A 468 0.35 26.62 -7.88
N LEU A 469 0.44 25.33 -7.56
CA LEU A 469 1.69 24.64 -7.28
C LEU A 469 2.62 24.69 -8.49
N ILE A 470 2.11 24.24 -9.64
CA ILE A 470 2.82 24.26 -10.93
C ILE A 470 3.23 25.69 -11.30
N THR A 471 2.38 26.69 -11.07
CA THR A 471 2.71 28.09 -11.37
C THR A 471 3.77 28.66 -10.44
N MET A 472 3.80 28.29 -9.16
CA MET A 472 4.87 28.68 -8.25
C MET A 472 6.21 28.05 -8.62
N PHE A 473 6.19 26.78 -9.07
CA PHE A 473 7.36 26.14 -9.67
C PHE A 473 7.85 26.89 -10.92
N TYR A 474 6.94 27.19 -11.85
CA TYR A 474 7.28 27.88 -13.10
C TYR A 474 7.91 29.26 -12.86
N LYS A 475 7.32 30.07 -11.95
CA LYS A 475 7.81 31.41 -11.66
C LYS A 475 9.26 31.40 -11.14
N LYS A 476 9.61 30.49 -10.25
CA LYS A 476 10.96 30.43 -9.66
C LYS A 476 11.99 29.80 -10.60
N ILE A 477 11.57 28.97 -11.56
CA ILE A 477 12.45 28.46 -12.62
C ILE A 477 12.72 29.52 -13.70
N CYS A 478 11.70 30.31 -14.07
CA CYS A 478 11.81 31.27 -15.17
C CYS A 478 12.21 32.70 -14.75
N MET A 479 12.23 33.03 -13.46
CA MET A 479 12.69 34.33 -12.94
C MET A 479 14.07 34.26 -12.26
N VAL A 480 14.75 33.12 -12.36
CA VAL A 480 16.21 33.00 -12.14
C VAL A 480 16.85 33.00 -13.50
#